data_AF-A0A183A0T8-F1
#
_entry.id   AF-A0A183A0T8-F1
#
_cell.length_a   1.000
_cell.length_b   1.000
_cell.length_c   1.000
_cell.angle_alpha   90.00
_cell.angle_beta   90.00
_cell.angle_gamma   90.00
#
_symmetry.space_group_name_H-M   'P 1'
#
loop_
_entity.id
_entity.type
_entity.pdbx_description
1 polymer ?
#
loop_
_entity_poly.entity_id
_entity_poly.type
_entity_poly.pdbx_seq_one_letter_code
_entity_poly.pdbx_strand_id
1 'polypeptide(L)'
;MMVSVSVIGSTSNPIVTRFYVLLRAIEKSVSYSLTHYEEMNFDGAFSLWIVKGYLKYLLSIQALWHDSNGTPLLVPVRTNLTRLFMSVEQVLPRVIQSLKQRDASYFHKMGSLFMLRWYPQSPNTLYEMGYPSADSGRDITFDEQLSDRCISQLLLTNH
;
A
#
# COMPACT_ATOMS: atom_id res chain seq x y z
N MET A 1 12.17 -12.78 -19.92
CA MET A 1 12.66 -14.06 -19.35
C MET A 1 11.63 -14.52 -18.34
N MET A 2 10.79 -15.49 -18.70
CA MET A 2 9.77 -16.06 -17.80
C MET A 2 10.47 -17.04 -16.85
N VAL A 3 10.40 -16.79 -15.54
CA VAL A 3 10.84 -17.75 -14.54
C VAL A 3 9.64 -18.66 -14.23
N SER A 4 9.68 -19.85 -14.78
CA SER A 4 8.79 -20.96 -14.45
C SER A 4 9.05 -21.37 -13.00
N VAL A 5 8.08 -21.19 -12.12
CA VAL A 5 8.15 -21.72 -10.75
C VAL A 5 7.61 -23.15 -10.78
N SER A 6 8.54 -24.10 -10.71
CA SER A 6 8.26 -25.52 -10.53
C SER A 6 7.47 -25.71 -9.22
N VAL A 7 6.22 -26.17 -9.34
CA VAL A 7 5.41 -26.61 -8.21
C VAL A 7 5.94 -27.97 -7.77
N ILE A 8 6.78 -28.00 -6.73
CA ILE A 8 7.17 -29.24 -6.05
C ILE A 8 6.33 -29.34 -4.77
N GLY A 9 5.59 -30.43 -4.68
CA GLY A 9 4.62 -30.73 -3.64
C GLY A 9 5.21 -30.70 -2.23
N SER A 10 4.77 -29.71 -1.46
CA SER A 10 4.54 -29.77 -0.03
C SER A 10 3.30 -28.90 0.18
N THR A 11 2.41 -29.26 1.11
CA THR A 11 1.20 -28.48 1.43
C THR A 11 1.59 -27.02 1.63
N SER A 12 1.38 -26.19 0.61
CA SER A 12 1.90 -24.83 0.58
C SER A 12 1.28 -24.09 1.75
N ASN A 13 2.10 -23.66 2.70
CA ASN A 13 1.62 -22.98 3.90
C ASN A 13 0.65 -21.87 3.45
N PRO A 14 -0.64 -21.92 3.84
CA PRO A 14 -1.66 -21.04 3.28
C PRO A 14 -1.37 -19.56 3.55
N ILE A 15 -0.64 -19.26 4.63
CA ILE A 15 -0.17 -17.91 4.96
C ILE A 15 0.84 -17.45 3.91
N VAL A 16 1.81 -18.30 3.56
CA VAL A 16 2.82 -18.04 2.53
C VAL A 16 2.17 -17.83 1.17
N THR A 17 1.20 -18.67 0.80
CA THR A 17 0.46 -18.52 -0.47
C THR A 17 -0.33 -17.22 -0.53
N ARG A 18 -1.03 -16.83 0.55
CA ARG A 18 -1.72 -15.53 0.62
C ARG A 18 -0.75 -14.36 0.51
N PHE A 19 0.43 -14.49 1.11
CA PHE A 19 1.48 -13.48 1.02
C PHE A 19 1.98 -13.29 -0.42
N TYR A 20 2.12 -14.37 -1.19
CA TYR A 20 2.47 -14.29 -2.62
C TYR A 20 1.35 -13.68 -3.47
N VAL A 21 0.08 -13.93 -3.16
CA VAL A 21 -1.05 -13.27 -3.85
C VAL A 21 -1.03 -11.77 -3.61
N LEU A 22 -0.83 -11.35 -2.35
CA LEU A 22 -0.70 -9.93 -2.01
C LEU A 22 0.49 -9.29 -2.72
N LEU A 23 1.64 -9.98 -2.74
CA LEU A 23 2.84 -9.52 -3.44
C LEU A 23 2.55 -9.27 -4.93
N ARG A 24 1.89 -10.21 -5.61
CA ARG A 24 1.52 -10.05 -7.03
C ARG A 24 0.55 -8.88 -7.27
N ALA A 25 -0.38 -8.63 -6.35
CA ALA A 25 -1.30 -7.50 -6.45
C ALA A 25 -0.54 -6.17 -6.34
N ILE A 26 0.40 -6.07 -5.38
CA ILE A 26 1.30 -4.92 -5.24
C ILE A 26 2.16 -4.75 -6.48
N GLU A 27 2.77 -5.83 -7.00
CA GLU A 27 3.56 -5.80 -8.23
C GLU A 27 2.77 -5.20 -9.40
N LYS A 28 1.53 -5.68 -9.61
CA LYS A 28 0.66 -5.13 -10.67
C LYS A 28 0.34 -3.66 -10.46
N SER A 29 0.01 -3.25 -9.23
CA SER A 29 -0.28 -1.85 -8.91
C SER A 29 0.93 -0.95 -9.18
N VAL A 30 2.11 -1.35 -8.71
CA VAL A 30 3.36 -0.58 -8.93
C VAL A 30 3.72 -0.53 -10.41
N SER A 31 3.62 -1.64 -11.14
CA SER A 31 3.85 -1.67 -12.59
C SER A 31 2.88 -0.77 -13.35
N TYR A 32 1.60 -0.75 -12.97
CA TYR A 32 0.62 0.15 -13.56
C TYR A 32 1.00 1.62 -13.32
N SER A 33 1.34 1.97 -12.08
CA SER A 33 1.78 3.33 -11.71
C SER A 33 3.04 3.75 -12.46
N LEU A 34 3.97 2.82 -12.71
CA LEU A 34 5.18 3.10 -13.51
C LEU A 34 4.87 3.48 -14.95
N THR A 35 3.89 2.82 -15.56
CA THR A 35 3.53 3.06 -16.96
C THR A 35 2.59 4.26 -17.13
N HIS A 36 1.70 4.51 -16.17
CA HIS A 36 0.62 5.50 -16.29
C HIS A 36 0.72 6.62 -15.23
N TYR A 37 1.92 6.94 -14.75
CA TYR A 37 2.10 7.92 -13.66
C TYR A 37 1.52 9.31 -14.00
N GLU A 38 1.51 9.68 -15.29
CA GLU A 38 0.99 10.96 -15.77
C GLU A 38 -0.53 11.04 -15.72
N GLU A 39 -1.21 9.90 -15.75
CA GLU A 39 -2.66 9.78 -15.74
C GLU A 39 -3.22 9.66 -14.31
N MET A 40 -2.39 9.26 -13.35
CA MET A 40 -2.81 9.09 -11.97
C MET A 40 -3.43 10.36 -11.39
N ASN A 41 -4.56 10.20 -10.71
CA ASN A 41 -5.16 11.23 -9.87
C ASN A 41 -4.52 11.22 -8.47
N PHE A 42 -4.97 12.15 -7.62
CA PHE A 42 -4.45 12.25 -6.26
C PHE A 42 -4.64 10.95 -5.46
N ASP A 43 -5.80 10.31 -5.56
CA ASP A 43 -6.09 9.07 -4.83
C ASP A 43 -5.13 7.94 -5.22
N GLY A 44 -4.81 7.82 -6.51
CA GLY A 44 -3.83 6.87 -7.01
C GLY A 44 -2.43 7.13 -6.46
N ALA A 45 -2.01 8.40 -6.44
CA ALA A 45 -0.73 8.79 -5.87
C ALA A 45 -0.66 8.62 -4.35
N PHE A 46 -1.75 8.94 -3.65
CA PHE A 46 -1.89 8.79 -2.22
C PHE A 46 -1.90 7.32 -1.81
N SER A 47 -2.60 6.47 -2.56
CA SER A 47 -2.58 5.01 -2.39
C SER A 47 -1.18 4.44 -2.56
N LEU A 48 -0.44 4.90 -3.58
CA LEU A 48 0.95 4.49 -3.82
C LEU A 48 1.88 4.93 -2.68
N TRP A 49 1.63 6.12 -2.13
CA TRP A 49 2.35 6.65 -0.98
C TRP A 49 2.05 5.83 0.31
N ILE A 50 0.81 5.38 0.52
CA ILE A 50 0.44 4.42 1.60
C ILE A 50 1.17 3.08 1.41
N VAL A 51 1.17 2.53 0.18
CA VAL A 51 1.87 1.26 -0.14
C VAL A 51 3.35 1.36 0.20
N LYS A 52 4.00 2.49 -0.10
CA LYS A 52 5.39 2.76 0.31
C LYS A 52 5.58 2.60 1.82
N GLY A 53 4.68 3.19 2.62
CA GLY A 53 4.70 3.11 4.08
C GLY A 53 4.59 1.68 4.60
N TYR A 54 3.63 0.91 4.08
CA TYR A 54 3.45 -0.50 4.46
C TYR A 54 4.62 -1.39 4.06
N LEU A 55 5.17 -1.22 2.84
CA LEU A 55 6.34 -1.96 2.40
C LEU A 55 7.54 -1.71 3.32
N LYS A 56 7.80 -0.44 3.66
CA LYS A 56 8.85 -0.05 4.60
C LYS A 56 8.64 -0.69 5.98
N TYR A 57 7.41 -0.68 6.48
CA TYR A 57 7.07 -1.30 7.75
C TYR A 57 7.32 -2.81 7.74
N LEU A 58 6.78 -3.54 6.76
CA LEU A 58 6.97 -4.99 6.64
C LEU A 58 8.46 -5.34 6.62
N LEU A 59 9.24 -4.64 5.79
CA LEU A 59 10.69 -4.85 5.68
C LEU A 59 11.45 -4.63 7.00
N SER A 60 10.91 -3.83 7.93
CA SER A 60 11.51 -3.57 9.23
C SER A 60 11.29 -4.67 10.29
N ILE A 61 10.31 -5.57 10.08
CA ILE A 61 9.96 -6.61 11.07
C ILE A 61 10.91 -7.80 10.93
N GLN A 62 11.97 -7.84 11.74
CA GLN A 62 12.99 -8.91 11.65
C GLN A 62 12.42 -10.32 11.88
N ALA A 63 11.48 -10.45 12.82
CA ALA A 63 10.84 -11.72 13.18
C ALA A 63 9.96 -12.32 12.05
N LEU A 64 9.65 -11.55 11.00
CA LEU A 64 8.95 -12.06 9.82
C LEU A 64 9.88 -12.86 8.90
N TRP A 65 11.18 -12.57 8.94
CA TRP A 65 12.15 -13.12 7.99
C TRP A 65 12.84 -14.37 8.50
N HIS A 66 12.93 -14.52 9.82
CA HIS A 66 13.60 -15.63 10.49
C HIS A 66 12.67 -16.26 11.54
N ASP A 67 12.78 -17.58 11.73
CA ASP A 67 12.11 -18.27 12.84
C ASP A 67 12.81 -17.98 14.19
N SER A 68 12.30 -18.59 15.27
CA SER A 68 12.85 -18.44 16.63
C SER A 68 14.31 -18.91 16.76
N ASN A 69 14.80 -19.72 15.83
CA ASN A 69 16.15 -20.26 15.80
C ASN A 69 17.05 -19.49 14.81
N GLY A 70 16.54 -18.44 14.17
CA GLY A 70 17.27 -17.65 13.18
C GLY A 70 17.25 -18.22 11.76
N THR A 71 16.46 -19.26 11.48
CA THR A 71 16.38 -19.88 10.14
C THR A 71 15.63 -18.96 9.17
N PRO A 72 16.19 -18.66 7.98
CA PRO A 72 15.52 -17.83 6.98
C PRO A 72 14.28 -18.52 6.41
N LEU A 73 13.08 -18.01 6.69
CA LEU A 73 11.81 -18.60 6.26
C LEU A 73 11.24 -17.89 5.01
N LEU A 74 11.30 -16.56 4.98
CA LEU A 74 10.67 -15.72 3.95
C LEU A 74 11.66 -14.84 3.18
N VAL A 75 12.93 -15.23 3.13
CA VAL A 75 13.98 -14.42 2.47
C VAL A 75 13.71 -14.13 0.98
N PRO A 76 13.24 -15.08 0.15
CA PRO A 76 12.88 -14.76 -1.24
C PRO A 76 11.75 -13.72 -1.34
N VAL A 77 10.78 -13.78 -0.44
CA VAL A 77 9.68 -12.80 -0.35
C VAL A 77 10.22 -11.44 0.06
N ARG A 78 11.15 -11.38 1.02
CA ARG A 78 11.84 -10.16 1.43
C ARG A 78 12.55 -9.49 0.25
N THR A 79 13.29 -10.24 -0.56
CA THR A 79 13.98 -9.69 -1.74
C THR A 79 13.00 -9.06 -2.72
N ASN A 80 11.87 -9.72 -3.00
CA ASN A 80 10.84 -9.15 -3.89
C ASN A 80 10.19 -7.90 -3.30
N LEU A 81 9.89 -7.89 -2.00
CA LEU A 81 9.35 -6.70 -1.32
C LEU A 81 10.34 -5.53 -1.34
N THR A 82 11.63 -5.79 -1.14
CA THR A 82 12.67 -4.76 -1.25
C THR A 82 12.70 -4.18 -2.65
N ARG A 83 12.65 -5.02 -3.70
CA ARG A 83 12.59 -4.56 -5.09
C ARG A 83 11.37 -3.68 -5.34
N LEU A 84 10.20 -4.09 -4.85
CA LEU A 84 8.96 -3.31 -4.97
C LEU A 84 9.05 -1.97 -4.26
N PHE A 85 9.56 -1.97 -3.03
CA PHE A 85 9.77 -0.74 -2.26
C PHE A 85 10.66 0.24 -3.02
N MET A 86 11.77 -0.24 -3.59
CA MET A 86 12.66 0.58 -4.41
C MET A 86 11.97 1.14 -5.66
N SER A 87 11.14 0.34 -6.35
CA SER A 87 10.37 0.80 -7.50
C SER A 87 9.36 1.90 -7.13
N VAL A 88 8.68 1.76 -5.99
CA VAL A 88 7.75 2.79 -5.48
C VAL A 88 8.50 4.06 -5.09
N GLU A 89 9.63 3.94 -4.38
CA GLU A 89 10.49 5.07 -4.01
C GLU A 89 10.94 5.88 -5.23
N GLN A 90 11.24 5.22 -6.34
CA GLN A 90 11.68 5.86 -7.57
C GLN A 90 10.55 6.58 -8.31
N VAL A 91 9.33 6.01 -8.34
CA VAL A 91 8.25 6.56 -9.15
C VAL A 91 7.42 7.60 -8.43
N LEU A 92 7.25 7.46 -7.11
CA LEU A 92 6.36 8.32 -6.32
C LEU A 92 6.68 9.82 -6.46
N PRO A 93 7.96 10.26 -6.49
CA PRO A 93 8.29 11.67 -6.74
C PRO A 93 7.79 12.17 -8.11
N ARG A 94 7.84 11.32 -9.14
CA ARG A 94 7.38 11.66 -10.50
C ARG A 94 5.86 11.79 -10.56
N VAL A 95 5.15 10.89 -9.89
CA VAL A 95 3.68 10.94 -9.78
C VAL A 95 3.26 12.23 -9.07
N ILE A 96 3.88 12.54 -7.93
CA ILE A 96 3.61 13.77 -7.15
C ILE A 96 3.89 15.02 -8.00
N GLN A 97 5.02 15.04 -8.72
CA GLN A 97 5.37 16.16 -9.59
C GLN A 97 4.35 16.34 -10.73
N SER A 98 3.94 15.25 -11.38
CA SER A 98 2.93 15.28 -12.44
C SER A 98 1.60 15.84 -11.94
N LEU A 99 1.13 15.38 -10.77
CA LEU A 99 -0.07 15.92 -10.13
C LEU A 99 0.01 17.41 -9.85
N LYS A 100 1.14 17.86 -9.28
CA LYS A 100 1.37 19.28 -8.99
C LYS A 100 1.34 20.14 -10.26
N GLN A 101 1.83 19.61 -11.38
CA GLN A 101 1.83 20.30 -12.68
C GLN A 101 0.43 20.35 -13.31
N ARG A 102 -0.35 19.27 -13.18
CA ARG A 102 -1.69 19.16 -13.76
C ARG A 102 -2.72 20.00 -13.03
N ASP A 103 -2.69 20.01 -11.70
CA ASP A 103 -3.62 20.79 -10.88
C ASP A 103 -2.95 21.28 -9.59
N ALA A 104 -2.25 22.40 -9.70
CA ALA A 104 -1.53 23.01 -8.58
C ALA A 104 -2.47 23.46 -7.45
N SER A 105 -3.70 23.86 -7.77
CA SER A 105 -4.70 24.34 -6.79
C SER A 105 -5.21 23.18 -5.94
N TYR A 106 -5.58 22.08 -6.58
CA TYR A 106 -6.00 20.86 -5.90
C TYR A 106 -4.85 20.24 -5.10
N PHE A 107 -3.64 20.19 -5.68
CA PHE A 107 -2.46 19.74 -4.96
C PHE A 107 -2.13 20.63 -3.75
N HIS A 108 -2.36 21.94 -3.81
CA HIS A 108 -2.15 22.82 -2.66
C HIS A 108 -3.10 22.47 -1.49
N LYS A 109 -4.36 22.12 -1.79
CA LYS A 109 -5.35 21.73 -0.78
C LYS A 109 -5.04 20.36 -0.17
N MET A 110 -4.74 19.38 -1.02
CA MET A 110 -4.64 17.97 -0.62
C MET A 110 -3.20 17.52 -0.34
N GLY A 111 -2.20 18.23 -0.85
CA GLY A 111 -0.79 17.82 -0.79
C GLY A 111 -0.21 17.75 0.63
N SER A 112 -0.83 18.43 1.60
CA SER A 112 -0.50 18.30 3.02
C SER A 112 -0.69 16.86 3.53
N LEU A 113 -1.58 16.07 2.91
CA LEU A 113 -1.78 14.66 3.25
C LEU A 113 -0.54 13.80 3.00
N PHE A 114 0.32 14.17 2.03
CA PHE A 114 1.60 13.49 1.81
C PHE A 114 2.64 13.75 2.91
N MET A 115 2.42 14.77 3.76
CA MET A 115 3.27 15.06 4.91
C MET A 115 2.85 14.28 6.17
N LEU A 116 1.64 13.74 6.19
CA LEU A 116 1.17 12.92 7.29
C LEU A 116 2.08 11.69 7.43
N ARG A 117 2.41 11.32 8.66
CA ARG A 117 3.15 10.08 8.91
C ARG A 117 2.15 8.92 8.92
N TRP A 118 1.90 8.34 7.76
CA TRP A 118 1.14 7.09 7.66
C TRP A 118 2.08 5.92 7.87
N TYR A 119 2.30 5.60 9.13
CA TYR A 119 2.74 4.28 9.54
C TYR A 119 1.48 3.47 9.89
N PRO A 120 1.44 2.16 9.60
CA PRO A 120 0.42 1.32 10.19
C PRO A 120 0.51 1.41 11.72
N GLN A 121 -0.50 2.03 12.34
CA GLN A 121 -0.65 2.09 13.79
C GLN A 121 -1.04 0.70 14.31
N SER A 122 -0.07 -0.21 14.41
CA SER A 122 -0.30 -1.60 14.86
C SER A 122 -1.27 -2.40 13.96
N PRO A 123 -1.20 -3.74 13.93
CA PRO A 123 -2.11 -4.56 13.13
C PRO A 123 -3.58 -4.51 13.62
N ASN A 124 -3.82 -4.03 14.84
CA ASN A 124 -5.10 -4.21 15.53
C ASN A 124 -6.07 -3.01 15.48
N THR A 125 -5.64 -1.84 15.01
CA THR A 125 -6.50 -0.65 15.03
C THR A 125 -7.54 -0.62 13.91
N LEU A 126 -7.38 -1.38 12.82
CA LEU A 126 -8.42 -1.53 11.79
C LEU A 126 -9.57 -2.43 12.22
N TYR A 127 -9.36 -3.29 13.24
CA TYR A 127 -10.44 -4.05 13.86
C TYR A 127 -11.20 -3.22 14.91
N GLU A 128 -10.51 -2.26 15.55
CA GLU A 128 -11.09 -1.35 16.55
C GLU A 128 -11.76 -0.10 15.93
N MET A 129 -11.24 0.41 14.80
CA MET A 129 -12.03 1.23 13.88
C MET A 129 -13.03 0.30 13.23
N GLY A 130 -14.16 0.06 13.90
CA GLY A 130 -15.23 -0.80 13.43
C GLY A 130 -15.69 -0.43 12.02
N TYR A 131 -14.96 -0.89 11.00
CA TYR A 131 -15.54 -1.23 9.73
C TYR A 131 -16.54 -2.31 10.09
N PRO A 132 -17.85 -2.01 10.06
CA PRO A 132 -18.82 -3.05 10.31
C PRO A 132 -18.46 -4.16 9.32
N SER A 133 -18.30 -5.37 9.86
CA SER A 133 -18.29 -6.60 9.08
C SER A 133 -19.31 -6.42 7.96
N ALA A 134 -18.89 -6.69 6.72
CA ALA A 134 -19.65 -6.47 5.48
C ALA A 134 -21.01 -7.21 5.40
N ASP A 135 -21.54 -7.66 6.53
CA ASP A 135 -22.90 -8.12 6.80
C ASP A 135 -23.86 -7.01 7.24
N SER A 136 -23.41 -5.79 7.53
CA SER A 136 -24.36 -4.68 7.71
C SER A 136 -24.83 -4.20 6.34
N GLY A 137 -25.91 -4.80 5.82
CA GLY A 137 -26.56 -4.50 4.54
C GLY A 137 -27.12 -3.08 4.40
N ARG A 138 -26.27 -2.07 4.60
CA ARG A 138 -26.50 -0.70 4.19
C ARG A 138 -25.68 -0.51 2.92
N ASP A 139 -26.37 -0.27 1.81
CA ASP A 139 -25.76 0.32 0.61
C ASP A 139 -25.21 1.70 0.98
N ILE A 140 -23.99 1.73 1.50
CA ILE A 140 -23.23 2.97 1.64
C ILE A 140 -22.53 3.15 0.29
N THR A 141 -23.19 3.86 -0.61
CA THR A 141 -22.52 4.39 -1.80
C THR A 141 -21.42 5.35 -1.36
N PHE A 142 -20.17 4.95 -1.59
CA PHE A 142 -19.00 5.78 -1.35
C PHE A 142 -18.91 6.80 -2.49
N ASP A 143 -19.57 7.95 -2.32
CA ASP A 143 -19.53 9.04 -3.28
C ASP A 143 -18.39 10.04 -2.96
N GLU A 144 -18.10 10.90 -3.93
CA GLU A 144 -17.04 11.92 -3.83
C GLU A 144 -17.29 12.87 -2.63
N GLN A 145 -18.55 13.22 -2.35
CA GLN A 145 -18.90 14.07 -1.21
C GLN A 145 -18.64 13.41 0.15
N LEU A 146 -18.81 12.10 0.26
CA LEU A 146 -18.50 11.35 1.47
C LEU A 146 -16.98 11.24 1.64
N SER A 147 -16.25 11.01 0.55
CA SER A 147 -14.78 11.03 0.53
C SER A 147 -14.23 12.38 1.02
N ASP A 148 -14.73 13.48 0.46
CA ASP A 148 -14.33 14.84 0.81
C ASP A 148 -14.60 15.18 2.27
N ARG A 149 -15.76 14.74 2.81
CA ARG A 149 -16.11 14.94 4.22
C ARG A 149 -15.17 14.19 5.16
N CYS A 150 -14.84 12.94 4.84
CA CYS A 150 -13.90 12.14 5.62
C CYS A 150 -12.49 12.76 5.61
N ILE A 151 -12.00 13.19 4.45
CA ILE A 151 -10.70 13.84 4.32
C ILE A 151 -10.67 15.17 5.09
N SER A 152 -11.73 15.97 4.98
CA SER A 152 -11.85 17.24 5.71
C SER A 152 -11.79 17.03 7.22
N GLN A 153 -12.49 16.01 7.74
CA GLN A 153 -12.44 15.66 9.16
C GLN A 153 -11.03 15.23 9.59
N LEU A 154 -10.37 14.36 8.81
CA LEU A 154 -9.00 13.92 9.07
C LEU A 154 -8.00 15.08 9.16
N LEU A 155 -8.15 16.07 8.29
CA LEU A 155 -7.32 17.27 8.26
C LEU A 155 -7.58 18.20 9.46
N LEU A 156 -8.83 18.28 9.92
CA LEU A 156 -9.21 19.11 11.08
C LEU A 156 -8.77 18.50 12.43
N THR A 157 -8.66 17.18 12.54
CA THR A 157 -8.25 16.48 13.78
C THR A 157 -6.74 16.41 14.05
N ASN A 158 -5.88 16.91 13.14
CA ASN A 158 -4.42 16.92 13.33
C ASN A 158 -3.85 18.27 13.84
N HIS A 159 -4.69 19.10 14.45
CA HIS A 159 -4.32 20.30 15.23
C HIS A 159 -4.68 20.08 16.71
#